data_AF-A0A7S4KTY5-F1
#
_entry.id   AF-A0A7S4KTY5-F1
#
_cell.length_a   1.000
_cell.length_b   1.000
_cell.length_c   1.000
_cell.angle_alpha   90.00
_cell.angle_beta   90.00
_cell.angle_gamma   90.00
#
_symmetry.space_group_name_H-M   'P 1'
#
loop_
_entity.id
_entity.type
_entity.pdbx_description
1 polymer ?
#
loop_
_entity_poly.entity_id
_entity_poly.type
_entity_poly.pdbx_seq_one_letter_code
_entity_poly.pdbx_strand_id
1 'polypeptide(L)'
;VNPGILGSLDVFRRVFQDPILRGRDPNCEDDEKLLGQDRAHYLSKLTSRFILRRKQSLNEKYLPAKCEMTLFCPLSKSQQQIYQQIVSAYDEGPKVNDLGELMQQPFSAIMTLRQLSCDATLLLDTAQGNDQPTMKTNRFESVVKNMTDEERSAKP
;
A
#
# COMPACT_ATOMS: atom_id res chain seq x y z
N VAL A 1 13.88 -10.83 -22.06
CA VAL A 1 13.00 -10.42 -23.17
C VAL A 1 13.89 -10.14 -24.38
N ASN A 2 13.43 -10.42 -25.61
CA ASN A 2 14.21 -10.48 -26.86
C ASN A 2 15.43 -9.50 -26.91
N PRO A 3 16.68 -9.99 -26.91
CA PRO A 3 17.85 -9.11 -26.85
C PRO A 3 17.96 -8.24 -28.11
N GLY A 4 18.30 -6.95 -27.93
CA GLY A 4 18.62 -6.03 -29.03
C GLY A 4 17.45 -5.22 -29.61
N ILE A 5 16.19 -5.58 -29.35
CA ILE A 5 15.04 -4.84 -29.94
C ILE A 5 14.87 -3.40 -29.44
N LEU A 6 15.38 -3.10 -28.24
CA LEU A 6 15.31 -1.78 -27.61
C LEU A 6 16.70 -1.09 -27.53
N GLY A 7 17.74 -1.73 -28.09
CA GLY A 7 19.12 -1.28 -27.94
C GLY A 7 19.69 -1.52 -26.54
N SER A 8 20.72 -0.75 -26.18
CA SER A 8 21.26 -0.72 -24.82
C SER A 8 20.33 0.03 -23.86
N LEU A 9 20.55 -0.14 -22.55
CA LEU A 9 19.78 0.57 -21.53
C LEU A 9 19.86 2.09 -21.69
N ASP A 10 21.01 2.62 -22.08
CA ASP A 10 21.19 4.07 -22.26
C ASP A 10 20.40 4.60 -23.46
N VAL A 11 20.38 3.85 -24.56
CA VAL A 11 19.55 4.19 -25.73
C VAL A 11 18.07 4.14 -25.35
N PHE A 12 17.65 3.10 -24.62
CA PHE A 12 16.28 2.97 -24.16
C PHE A 12 15.87 4.14 -23.26
N ARG A 13 16.74 4.56 -22.32
CA ARG A 13 16.46 5.69 -21.44
C ARG A 13 16.22 6.97 -22.22
N ARG A 14 17.17 7.33 -23.07
CA ARG A 14 17.12 8.57 -23.87
C ARG A 14 15.94 8.60 -24.86
N VAL A 15 15.64 7.48 -25.51
CA VAL A 15 14.65 7.43 -26.60
C VAL A 15 13.23 7.19 -26.07
N PHE A 16 13.07 6.43 -24.99
CA PHE A 16 11.76 6.05 -24.46
C PHE A 16 11.55 6.55 -23.04
N GLN A 17 12.38 6.14 -22.08
CA GLN A 17 12.10 6.38 -20.66
C GLN A 17 11.97 7.88 -20.33
N ASP A 18 12.98 8.68 -20.66
CA ASP A 18 13.05 10.08 -20.23
C ASP A 18 11.99 10.95 -20.91
N PRO A 19 11.72 10.83 -22.23
CA PRO A 19 10.61 11.54 -22.87
C PRO A 19 9.24 11.11 -22.33
N ILE A 20 9.03 9.82 -22.03
CA ILE A 20 7.76 9.32 -21.47
C ILE A 20 7.55 9.85 -20.05
N LEU A 21 8.61 9.90 -19.24
CA LEU A 21 8.52 10.43 -17.87
C LEU A 21 8.24 11.93 -17.88
N ARG A 22 8.96 12.71 -18.71
CA ARG A 22 8.72 14.15 -18.86
C ARG A 22 7.31 14.45 -19.33
N GLY A 23 6.82 13.77 -20.38
CA GLY A 23 5.46 13.96 -20.88
C GLY A 23 4.33 13.51 -19.94
N ARG A 24 4.65 12.84 -18.82
CA ARG A 24 3.70 12.49 -17.75
C ARG A 24 3.74 13.46 -16.56
N ASP A 25 4.73 14.35 -16.51
CA ASP A 25 4.79 15.39 -15.49
C ASP A 25 3.58 16.33 -15.66
N PRO A 26 2.81 16.61 -14.60
CA PRO A 26 1.69 17.55 -14.69
C PRO A 26 2.09 18.96 -15.14
N ASN A 27 3.37 19.34 -14.99
CA ASN A 27 3.89 20.67 -15.34
C ASN A 27 4.64 20.71 -16.69
N CYS A 28 4.58 19.66 -17.51
CA CYS A 28 5.29 19.64 -18.80
C CYS A 28 4.61 20.51 -19.87
N GLU A 29 5.39 20.97 -20.85
CA GLU A 29 4.88 21.66 -22.03
C GLU A 29 4.12 20.70 -22.95
N ASP A 30 3.19 21.23 -23.76
CA ASP A 30 2.36 20.43 -24.67
C ASP A 30 3.20 19.60 -25.66
N ASP A 31 4.33 20.13 -26.11
CA ASP A 31 5.26 19.44 -27.01
C ASP A 31 5.92 18.22 -26.35
N GLU A 32 6.32 18.34 -25.09
CA GLU A 32 6.89 17.22 -24.31
C GLU A 32 5.84 16.15 -24.02
N LYS A 33 4.60 16.57 -23.77
CA LYS A 33 3.46 15.68 -23.56
C LYS A 33 3.15 14.87 -24.81
N LEU A 34 3.10 15.52 -25.98
CA LEU A 34 2.90 14.85 -27.28
C LEU A 34 4.05 13.87 -27.56
N LEU A 35 5.29 14.30 -27.39
CA LEU A 35 6.46 13.45 -27.59
C LEU A 35 6.45 12.23 -26.66
N GLY A 36 6.10 12.41 -25.38
CA GLY A 36 5.98 11.32 -24.42
C GLY A 36 4.90 10.31 -24.80
N GLN A 37 3.75 10.78 -25.29
CA GLN A 37 2.67 9.92 -25.78
C GLN A 37 3.10 9.11 -27.01
N ASP A 38 3.75 9.76 -27.98
CA ASP A 38 4.23 9.09 -29.20
C ASP A 38 5.29 8.02 -28.89
N ARG A 39 6.24 8.32 -28.01
CA ARG A 39 7.26 7.35 -27.57
C ARG A 39 6.65 6.19 -26.81
N ALA A 40 5.67 6.44 -25.94
CA ALA A 40 4.94 5.38 -25.24
C ALA A 40 4.14 4.49 -26.21
N HIS A 41 3.46 5.11 -27.19
CA HIS A 41 2.71 4.39 -28.21
C HIS A 41 3.61 3.50 -29.06
N TYR A 42 4.74 4.04 -29.54
CA TYR A 42 5.71 3.29 -30.32
C TYR A 42 6.28 2.11 -29.52
N LEU A 43 6.67 2.33 -28.27
CA LEU A 43 7.18 1.27 -27.40
C LEU A 43 6.15 0.16 -27.18
N SER A 44 4.89 0.52 -26.97
CA SER A 44 3.78 -0.44 -26.85
C SER A 44 3.60 -1.27 -28.13
N LYS A 45 3.62 -0.63 -29.31
CA LYS A 45 3.52 -1.31 -30.62
C LYS A 45 4.71 -2.22 -30.92
N LEU A 46 5.90 -1.85 -30.47
CA LEU A 46 7.10 -2.65 -30.64
C LEU A 46 7.06 -3.90 -29.75
N THR A 47 6.68 -3.73 -28.48
CA THR A 47 6.65 -4.82 -27.49
C THR A 47 5.45 -5.75 -27.67
N SER A 48 4.32 -5.28 -28.19
CA SER A 48 3.12 -6.11 -28.42
C SER A 48 3.35 -7.28 -29.37
N ARG A 49 4.35 -7.21 -30.25
CA ARG A 49 4.73 -8.31 -31.15
C ARG A 49 5.28 -9.53 -30.43
N PHE A 50 5.76 -9.35 -29.20
CA PHE A 50 6.42 -10.39 -28.41
C PHE A 50 5.70 -10.71 -27.10
N ILE A 51 4.65 -9.95 -26.76
CA ILE A 51 3.85 -10.14 -25.55
C ILE A 51 2.52 -10.76 -25.95
N LEU A 52 2.35 -12.05 -25.68
CA LEU A 52 1.05 -12.71 -25.81
C LEU A 52 0.21 -12.44 -24.56
N ARG A 53 -0.85 -11.64 -24.69
CA ARG A 53 -1.81 -11.37 -23.62
C ARG A 53 -3.22 -11.80 -24.03
N ARG A 54 -3.74 -12.86 -23.41
CA ARG A 54 -5.15 -13.28 -23.55
C ARG A 54 -6.00 -12.53 -22.54
N LYS A 55 -7.04 -11.83 -23.00
CA LYS A 55 -7.98 -11.13 -22.11
C LYS A 55 -8.95 -12.12 -21.47
N GLN A 56 -9.31 -11.86 -20.21
CA GLN A 56 -10.33 -12.62 -19.48
C GLN A 56 -11.71 -12.54 -20.15
N SER A 57 -11.96 -11.49 -20.95
CA SER A 57 -13.16 -11.31 -21.78
C SER A 57 -13.46 -12.47 -22.73
N LEU A 58 -12.46 -13.29 -23.09
CA LEU A 58 -12.69 -14.49 -23.89
C LEU A 58 -13.36 -15.61 -23.09
N ASN A 59 -13.12 -15.66 -21.77
CA ASN A 59 -13.67 -16.69 -20.88
C ASN A 59 -14.97 -16.25 -20.20
N GLU A 60 -15.29 -14.95 -20.19
CA GLU A 60 -16.53 -14.41 -19.61
C GLU A 60 -17.81 -15.02 -20.22
N LYS A 61 -17.76 -15.51 -21.46
CA LYS A 61 -18.90 -16.20 -22.11
C LYS A 61 -19.18 -17.60 -21.54
N TYR A 62 -18.22 -18.18 -20.83
CA TYR A 62 -18.28 -19.54 -20.30
C TYR A 62 -18.28 -19.58 -18.78
N LEU A 63 -18.17 -18.41 -18.14
CA LEU A 63 -18.12 -18.26 -16.69
C LEU A 63 -19.33 -17.46 -16.22
N PRO A 64 -19.84 -17.71 -14.99
CA PRO A 64 -20.80 -16.82 -14.37
C PRO A 64 -20.28 -15.38 -14.28
N ALA A 65 -21.18 -14.41 -14.29
CA ALA A 65 -20.82 -13.00 -14.17
C ALA A 65 -20.03 -12.74 -12.87
N LYS A 66 -18.87 -12.08 -12.99
CA LYS A 66 -18.07 -11.67 -11.85
C LYS A 66 -18.77 -10.52 -11.14
N CYS A 67 -19.10 -10.69 -9.86
CA CYS A 67 -19.60 -9.61 -9.01
C CYS A 67 -18.44 -9.07 -8.17
N GLU A 68 -18.14 -7.77 -8.31
CA GLU A 68 -17.19 -7.06 -7.48
C GLU A 68 -17.94 -6.01 -6.66
N MET A 69 -17.73 -5.98 -5.35
CA MET A 69 -18.35 -5.03 -4.44
C MET A 69 -17.28 -4.39 -3.56
N THR A 70 -17.23 -3.06 -3.55
CA THR A 70 -16.38 -2.28 -2.64
C THR A 70 -17.21 -1.87 -1.43
N LEU A 71 -16.83 -2.36 -0.25
CA LEU A 71 -17.48 -2.02 1.01
C LEU A 71 -16.74 -0.88 1.71
N PHE A 72 -17.47 0.15 2.11
CA PHE A 72 -16.94 1.23 2.94
C PHE A 72 -17.35 0.97 4.39
N CYS A 73 -16.39 0.51 5.20
CA CYS A 73 -16.60 0.26 6.62
C CYS A 73 -15.92 1.38 7.44
N PRO A 74 -16.68 2.19 8.20
CA PRO A 74 -16.08 3.15 9.11
C PRO A 74 -15.45 2.41 10.30
N LEU A 75 -14.35 2.95 10.83
CA LEU A 75 -13.74 2.43 12.05
C LEU A 75 -14.69 2.64 13.25
N SER A 76 -14.69 1.68 14.18
CA SER A 76 -15.35 1.84 15.48
C SER A 76 -14.75 3.01 16.27
N LYS A 77 -15.52 3.59 17.20
CA LYS A 77 -15.05 4.70 18.05
C LYS A 77 -13.77 4.34 18.81
N SER A 78 -13.72 3.11 19.32
CA SER A 78 -12.52 2.56 19.99
C SER A 78 -11.35 2.60 19.01
N GLN A 79 -11.45 1.90 17.88
CA GLN A 79 -10.41 1.83 16.84
C GLN A 79 -9.94 3.22 16.37
N GLN A 80 -10.84 4.20 16.21
CA GLN A 80 -10.49 5.57 15.84
C GLN A 80 -9.57 6.24 16.87
N GLN A 81 -9.81 6.04 18.17
CA GLN A 81 -9.01 6.63 19.23
C GLN A 81 -7.57 6.10 19.19
N ILE A 82 -7.36 4.79 19.07
CA ILE A 82 -6.01 4.22 18.96
C ILE A 82 -5.36 4.62 17.64
N TYR A 83 -6.13 4.66 16.55
CA TYR A 83 -5.62 5.10 15.26
C TYR A 83 -5.01 6.51 15.40
N GLN A 84 -5.73 7.42 16.05
CA GLN A 84 -5.24 8.77 16.32
C GLN A 84 -4.00 8.77 17.22
N GLN A 85 -3.98 7.96 18.29
CA GLN A 85 -2.82 7.84 19.19
C GLN A 85 -1.57 7.33 18.46
N ILE A 86 -1.72 6.33 17.59
CA ILE A 86 -0.64 5.75 16.79
C ILE A 86 -0.09 6.80 15.81
N VAL A 87 -0.97 7.56 15.15
CA VAL A 87 -0.56 8.62 14.22
C VAL A 87 0.16 9.76 14.96
N SER A 88 -0.37 10.22 16.09
CA SER A 88 0.29 11.25 16.92
C SER A 88 1.66 10.78 17.42
N ALA A 89 1.79 9.52 17.84
CA ALA A 89 3.07 8.96 18.28
C ALA A 89 4.10 8.83 17.13
N TYR A 90 3.64 8.68 15.89
CA TYR A 90 4.50 8.69 14.71
C TYR A 90 4.99 10.11 14.36
N ASP A 91 4.10 11.10 14.41
CA ASP A 91 4.37 12.50 14.04
C ASP A 91 5.29 13.21 15.05
N GLU A 92 5.15 12.89 16.34
CA GLU A 92 5.96 13.49 17.42
C GLU A 92 7.45 13.05 17.44
N GLY A 93 7.83 12.05 16.64
CA GLY A 93 9.21 11.54 16.58
C GLY A 93 9.65 10.80 17.86
N PRO A 94 10.89 10.30 17.92
CA PRO A 94 11.36 9.47 19.04
C PRO A 94 11.52 10.28 20.33
N LYS A 95 10.63 10.03 21.29
CA LYS A 95 10.84 10.36 22.70
C LYS A 95 11.41 9.13 23.40
N VAL A 96 12.35 9.34 24.32
CA VAL A 96 13.31 8.38 24.90
C VAL A 96 12.71 7.13 25.57
N ASN A 97 11.38 6.90 25.59
CA ASN A 97 10.77 5.68 26.16
C ASN A 97 9.43 5.21 25.54
N ASP A 98 9.00 5.75 24.40
CA ASP A 98 7.63 5.50 23.92
C ASP A 98 7.59 5.04 22.47
N LEU A 99 6.58 4.20 22.16
CA LEU A 99 6.01 3.74 20.87
C LEU A 99 6.62 4.27 19.55
N GLY A 100 7.02 5.55 19.49
CA GLY A 100 7.72 6.21 18.40
C GLY A 100 8.96 5.47 17.87
N GLU A 101 9.73 4.75 18.69
CA GLU A 101 10.93 4.03 18.20
C GLU A 101 10.59 2.83 17.29
N LEU A 102 9.53 2.08 17.60
CA LEU A 102 9.02 0.99 16.75
C LEU A 102 8.34 1.52 15.47
N MET A 103 7.87 2.76 15.57
CA MET A 103 7.08 3.45 14.55
C MET A 103 7.95 4.29 13.60
N GLN A 104 9.25 4.49 13.86
CA GLN A 104 10.15 5.23 12.95
C GLN A 104 10.22 4.65 11.54
N GLN A 105 9.90 3.36 11.38
CA GLN A 105 9.83 2.73 10.07
C GLN A 105 8.41 2.90 9.51
N PRO A 106 8.21 3.66 8.41
CA PRO A 106 6.87 3.93 7.86
C PRO A 106 6.13 2.63 7.51
N PHE A 107 6.85 1.59 7.11
CA PHE A 107 6.28 0.27 6.86
C PHE A 107 5.68 -0.38 8.11
N SER A 108 6.37 -0.28 9.26
CA SER A 108 5.90 -0.80 10.54
C SER A 108 4.61 -0.08 10.96
N ALA A 109 4.60 1.25 10.85
CA ALA A 109 3.44 2.08 11.14
C ALA A 109 2.21 1.73 10.28
N ILE A 110 2.41 1.54 8.97
CA ILE A 110 1.35 1.14 8.04
C ILE A 110 0.81 -0.24 8.42
N MET A 111 1.69 -1.18 8.78
CA MET A 111 1.28 -2.53 9.16
C MET A 111 0.48 -2.55 10.46
N THR A 112 0.86 -1.77 11.46
CA THR A 112 0.10 -1.66 12.72
C THR A 112 -1.27 -1.00 12.50
N LEU A 113 -1.33 0.07 11.71
CA LEU A 113 -2.60 0.73 11.37
C LEU A 113 -3.51 -0.20 10.58
N ARG A 114 -2.96 -0.97 9.62
CA ARG A 114 -3.70 -1.99 8.88
C ARG A 114 -4.27 -3.06 9.81
N GLN A 115 -3.50 -3.54 10.78
CA GLN A 115 -3.98 -4.53 11.75
C GLN A 115 -5.13 -3.97 12.58
N LEU A 116 -4.98 -2.76 13.13
CA LEU A 116 -6.03 -2.07 13.90
C LEU A 116 -7.32 -1.90 13.10
N SER A 117 -7.24 -1.55 11.82
CA SER A 117 -8.40 -1.40 10.94
C SER A 117 -9.12 -2.72 10.64
N CYS A 118 -8.47 -3.87 10.77
CA CYS A 118 -9.10 -5.17 10.61
C CYS A 118 -9.68 -5.68 11.94
N ASP A 119 -8.84 -5.73 12.99
CA ASP A 119 -9.21 -6.16 14.34
C ASP A 119 -8.16 -5.65 15.35
N ALA A 120 -8.62 -5.03 16.43
CA ALA A 120 -7.74 -4.48 17.47
C ALA A 120 -6.97 -5.56 18.27
N THR A 121 -7.49 -6.79 18.34
CA THR A 121 -6.86 -7.91 19.04
C THR A 121 -5.61 -8.43 18.33
N LEU A 122 -5.47 -8.17 17.02
CA LEU A 122 -4.28 -8.55 16.24
C LEU A 122 -3.02 -7.77 16.65
N LEU A 123 -3.18 -6.64 17.33
CA LEU A 123 -2.07 -5.91 17.93
C LEU A 123 -1.45 -6.67 19.12
N LEU A 124 -2.16 -7.64 19.69
CA LEU A 124 -1.67 -8.49 20.78
C LEU A 124 -0.88 -9.70 20.28
N ASP A 125 -1.22 -10.22 19.10
CA ASP A 125 -0.64 -11.45 18.53
C ASP A 125 0.74 -11.22 17.90
N THR A 126 0.96 -10.04 17.30
CA THR A 126 2.29 -9.62 16.80
C THR A 126 3.34 -9.50 17.90
N ALA A 127 2.93 -9.54 19.17
CA ALA A 127 3.80 -9.49 20.33
C ALA A 127 4.23 -10.88 20.84
N GLN A 128 3.62 -11.98 20.37
CA GLN A 128 3.92 -13.35 20.84
C GLN A 128 4.80 -14.16 19.87
N GLY A 129 4.98 -13.70 18.62
CA GLY A 129 5.76 -14.41 17.58
C GLY A 129 7.29 -14.25 17.65
N ASN A 130 7.85 -13.68 18.72
CA ASN A 130 9.30 -13.55 18.90
C ASN A 130 9.64 -13.91 20.36
N ASP A 131 10.44 -14.96 20.56
CA ASP A 131 10.76 -15.66 21.83
C ASP A 131 11.54 -14.83 22.89
N GLN A 132 11.16 -13.56 23.10
CA GLN A 132 11.62 -12.72 24.20
C GLN A 132 10.49 -11.77 24.64
N PRO A 133 10.15 -11.68 25.94
CA PRO A 133 9.19 -10.71 26.46
C PRO A 133 9.84 -9.33 26.44
N THR A 134 9.89 -8.70 25.26
CA THR A 134 10.32 -7.31 25.15
C THR A 134 9.20 -6.42 25.69
N MET A 135 9.54 -5.29 26.32
CA MET A 135 8.60 -4.32 26.93
C MET A 135 7.46 -3.80 26.00
N LYS A 136 7.44 -4.24 24.74
CA LYS A 136 6.43 -4.00 23.70
C LYS A 136 5.09 -4.67 24.00
N THR A 137 5.05 -5.82 24.70
CA THR A 137 3.83 -6.57 25.05
C THR A 137 2.93 -5.83 26.03
N ASN A 138 3.50 -5.21 27.07
CA ASN A 138 2.72 -4.58 28.15
C ASN A 138 1.96 -3.33 27.71
N ARG A 139 2.34 -2.73 26.57
CA ARG A 139 1.86 -1.40 26.20
C ARG A 139 0.61 -1.41 25.33
N PHE A 140 0.49 -2.38 24.43
CA PHE A 140 -0.75 -2.60 23.67
C PHE A 140 -1.77 -3.39 24.49
N GLU A 141 -1.35 -4.22 25.45
CA GLU A 141 -2.25 -4.97 26.33
C GLU A 141 -3.18 -4.07 27.15
N SER A 142 -2.67 -2.98 27.73
CA SER A 142 -3.49 -2.06 28.52
C SER A 142 -4.50 -1.29 27.66
N VAL A 143 -4.09 -0.90 26.44
CA VAL A 143 -4.95 -0.18 25.48
C VAL A 143 -6.02 -1.11 24.89
N VAL A 144 -5.68 -2.37 24.61
CA VAL A 144 -6.61 -3.37 24.04
C VAL A 144 -7.54 -3.97 25.09
N LYS A 145 -7.09 -4.19 26.34
CA LYS A 145 -7.98 -4.62 27.44
C LYS A 145 -9.10 -3.60 27.69
N ASN A 146 -8.76 -2.31 27.66
CA ASN A 146 -9.76 -1.23 27.76
C ASN A 146 -10.79 -1.26 26.62
N MET A 147 -10.40 -1.69 25.40
CA MET A 147 -11.33 -1.85 24.27
C MET A 147 -12.25 -3.06 24.41
N THR A 148 -11.74 -4.22 24.85
CA THR A 148 -12.56 -5.44 24.98
C THR A 148 -13.64 -5.29 26.05
N ASP A 149 -13.39 -4.47 27.07
CA ASP A 149 -14.36 -4.17 28.11
C ASP A 149 -15.45 -3.20 27.61
N GLU A 150 -15.11 -2.20 26.79
CA GLU A 150 -16.10 -1.33 26.13
C GLU A 150 -16.92 -2.08 25.07
N GLU A 151 -16.31 -2.95 24.27
CA GLU A 151 -17.01 -3.75 23.25
C GLU A 151 -17.92 -4.84 23.87
N ARG A 152 -17.58 -5.35 25.07
CA ARG A 152 -18.47 -6.21 25.86
C ARG A 152 -19.65 -5.44 26.49
N SER A 153 -19.45 -4.18 26.87
CA SER A 153 -20.51 -3.31 27.41
C SER A 153 -21.43 -2.72 26.33
N ALA A 154 -20.99 -2.66 25.07
CA ALA A 154 -21.74 -2.06 23.96
C ALA A 154 -22.62 -3.04 23.17
N LYS A 155 -22.67 -4.33 23.56
CA LYS A 155 -23.64 -5.28 23.03
C LYS A 155 -24.95 -5.22 23.83
N PRO A 156 -26.12 -5.04 23.18
CA PRO A 156 -27.42 -5.19 23.83
C PRO A 156 -27.71 -6.64 24.22
#